data_AF-A0AAV6WLZ7-F1
#
_entry.id   AF-A0AAV6WLZ7-F1
#
_cell.length_a   1.000
_cell.length_b   1.000
_cell.length_c   1.000
_cell.angle_alpha   90.00
_cell.angle_beta   90.00
_cell.angle_gamma   90.00
#
_symmetry.space_group_name_H-M   'P 1'
#
loop_
_entity.id
_entity.type
_entity.pdbx_description
1 polymer ?
#
loop_
_entity_poly.entity_id
_entity_poly.type
_entity_poly.pdbx_seq_one_letter_code
_entity_poly.pdbx_strand_id
1 'polypeptide(L)'
;MEKKRVDEHEAVPAALPKVDRFGFVKQEANSPDGFTRSKSASEYESCSFSGDDPLGLFVAYFLKKFRVSDAREERRIRKWRKMIGVGGNDWKHYVRRKPHVVKRRIRKGIPDCLRGLVWQLISGSRDLLLMNPGVYEQLVIYETSASELDIIRDISRTFPSHVFFQQRHGPGQRSLYNVLKAYSVYDRDVGYVQGMGFVAGLLLLYMSEEDAFWLLVALLKGAVHAPMEGLYLVGLPLVQQYLFQLDNLVKEQLPRLGEHFAQEMINPSMYASQWFITVFSYSFPFHLALRIWDVFLFEGVKIVFKVGLALLKYCQDDLVKLPFEKLIHALRNFPEDAMNPDMLLPMAYSIKVSKPLEELKEEYEKQNGKLSERVKEELQPS
;
A
#
# COMPACT_ATOMS: atom_id res chain seq x y z
N MET A 1 21.30 60.45 -24.99
CA MET A 1 21.30 59.00 -25.31
C MET A 1 21.99 58.27 -24.17
N GLU A 2 21.22 57.91 -23.15
CA GLU A 2 21.70 57.11 -22.01
C GLU A 2 21.76 55.63 -22.40
N LYS A 3 22.90 54.98 -22.14
CA LYS A 3 23.08 53.54 -22.27
C LYS A 3 22.41 52.87 -21.06
N LYS A 4 21.27 52.19 -21.29
CA LYS A 4 20.66 51.28 -20.33
C LYS A 4 21.62 50.11 -20.03
N ARG A 5 22.07 50.03 -18.77
CA ARG A 5 22.66 48.82 -18.19
C ARG A 5 21.52 47.80 -18.06
N VAL A 6 21.70 46.63 -18.67
CA VAL A 6 20.81 45.47 -18.45
C VAL A 6 21.34 44.81 -17.19
N ASP A 7 20.58 44.90 -16.10
CA ASP A 7 20.84 44.12 -14.89
C ASP A 7 20.49 42.66 -15.19
N GLU A 8 21.51 41.80 -15.26
CA GLU A 8 21.37 40.35 -15.20
C GLU A 8 20.94 39.98 -13.78
N HIS A 9 19.63 39.79 -13.58
CA HIS A 9 19.13 39.12 -12.39
C HIS A 9 19.53 37.64 -12.47
N GLU A 10 20.64 37.31 -11.82
CA GLU A 10 21.03 35.93 -11.51
C GLU A 10 19.91 35.31 -10.65
N ALA A 11 19.14 34.40 -11.24
CA ALA A 11 18.06 33.70 -10.55
C ALA A 11 18.66 32.85 -9.44
N VAL A 12 18.41 33.24 -8.19
CA VAL A 12 18.73 32.43 -7.01
C VAL A 12 18.08 31.06 -7.20
N PRO A 13 18.83 29.93 -7.14
CA PRO A 13 18.25 28.61 -7.32
C PRO A 13 17.14 28.39 -6.28
N ALA A 14 15.94 28.05 -6.73
CA ALA A 14 14.84 27.71 -5.84
C ALA A 14 15.27 26.57 -4.91
N ALA A 15 15.13 26.77 -3.60
CA ALA A 15 15.47 25.75 -2.61
C ALA A 15 14.62 24.49 -2.86
N LEU A 16 15.28 23.32 -2.89
CA LEU A 16 14.60 22.04 -3.08
C LEU A 16 13.48 21.85 -2.04
N PRO A 17 12.30 21.35 -2.44
CA PRO A 17 11.21 21.12 -1.51
C PRO A 17 11.63 20.17 -0.38
N LYS A 18 11.28 20.51 0.86
CA LYS A 18 11.57 19.67 2.02
C LYS A 18 10.74 18.38 1.92
N VAL A 19 11.40 17.26 1.65
CA VAL A 19 10.78 15.94 1.66
C VAL A 19 10.93 15.24 3.02
N ASP A 20 9.92 14.45 3.38
CA ASP A 20 10.04 13.50 4.49
C ASP A 20 11.00 12.35 4.16
N ARG A 21 11.14 11.37 5.08
CA ARG A 21 12.06 10.24 4.87
C ARG A 21 11.60 9.26 3.79
N PHE A 22 10.35 9.36 3.34
CA PHE A 22 9.74 8.50 2.35
C PHE A 22 9.60 9.17 0.98
N GLY A 23 10.03 10.42 0.83
CA GLY A 23 9.96 11.14 -0.44
C GLY A 23 8.66 11.93 -0.66
N PHE A 24 7.82 12.09 0.37
CA PHE A 24 6.65 12.96 0.30
C PHE A 24 7.05 14.41 0.58
N VAL A 25 6.63 15.33 -0.27
CA VAL A 25 6.82 16.77 -0.08
C VAL A 25 6.02 17.23 1.14
N LYS A 26 6.70 17.85 2.11
CA LYS A 26 6.04 18.48 3.26
C LYS A 26 5.37 19.76 2.78
N GLN A 27 4.07 19.88 2.98
CA GLN A 27 3.40 21.17 2.88
C GLN A 27 3.89 22.03 4.06
N GLU A 28 4.47 23.19 3.79
CA GLU A 28 4.77 24.15 4.87
C GLU A 28 3.43 24.63 5.42
N ALA A 29 3.13 24.26 6.67
CA ALA A 29 1.98 24.79 7.36
C ALA A 29 2.20 26.30 7.56
N ASN A 30 1.44 27.13 6.85
CA ASN A 30 1.31 28.54 7.20
C ASN A 30 0.61 28.63 8.57
N SER A 31 1.39 28.61 9.64
CA SER A 31 0.95 29.05 10.96
C SER A 31 1.71 30.33 11.31
N PRO A 32 0.99 31.42 11.66
CA PRO A 32 1.61 32.62 12.18
C PRO A 32 1.89 32.38 13.66
N ASP A 33 3.09 31.91 14.01
CA ASP A 33 3.76 32.36 15.23
C ASP A 33 5.19 31.81 15.36
N GLY A 34 6.04 32.69 15.88
CA GLY A 34 7.49 32.56 15.86
C GLY A 34 8.09 31.46 16.75
N PHE A 35 9.22 30.95 16.26
CA PHE A 35 10.38 30.47 17.01
C PHE A 35 10.17 29.37 18.07
N THR A 36 10.70 28.18 17.78
CA THR A 36 11.82 27.64 18.57
C THR A 36 12.72 26.76 17.69
N ARG A 37 13.99 27.16 17.66
CA ARG A 37 15.10 26.55 16.93
C ARG A 37 15.55 25.30 17.69
N SER A 38 15.55 24.13 17.06
CA SER A 38 16.45 23.03 17.46
C SER A 38 17.45 22.78 16.35
N LYS A 39 18.74 22.91 16.68
CA LYS A 39 19.89 22.79 15.77
C LYS A 39 20.30 21.32 15.66
N SER A 40 20.37 20.81 14.44
CA SER A 40 21.63 20.36 13.80
C SER A 40 21.31 19.76 12.42
N ALA A 41 20.93 20.65 11.50
CA ALA A 41 21.15 20.46 10.08
C ALA A 41 22.34 21.35 9.72
N SER A 42 23.53 20.78 9.73
CA SER A 42 24.70 21.40 9.14
C SER A 42 25.51 20.33 8.46
N GLU A 43 25.98 20.68 7.25
CA GLU A 43 26.81 19.90 6.33
C GLU A 43 26.00 18.99 5.42
N TYR A 44 25.67 19.46 4.21
CA TYR A 44 26.50 19.30 3.00
C TYR A 44 25.83 20.09 1.86
N GLU A 45 26.33 21.30 1.60
CA GLU A 45 26.12 22.00 0.33
C GLU A 45 27.22 21.55 -0.64
N SER A 46 26.83 20.92 -1.75
CA SER A 46 27.38 21.18 -3.09
C SER A 46 26.81 20.16 -4.09
N CYS A 47 25.64 20.45 -4.63
CA CYS A 47 25.25 20.05 -5.98
C CYS A 47 24.15 21.01 -6.42
N SER A 48 24.52 22.00 -7.22
CA SER A 48 23.60 22.92 -7.88
C SER A 48 22.78 22.13 -8.91
N PHE A 49 21.51 21.89 -8.61
CA PHE A 49 20.53 21.43 -9.58
C PHE A 49 19.40 22.45 -9.66
N SER A 50 18.98 22.79 -10.88
CA SER A 50 17.83 23.64 -11.15
C SER A 50 16.59 23.10 -10.42
N GLY A 51 15.77 23.99 -9.85
CA GLY A 51 14.62 23.68 -8.98
C GLY A 51 13.50 22.80 -9.58
N ASP A 52 13.67 22.36 -10.83
CA ASP A 52 12.74 21.52 -11.59
C ASP A 52 13.33 20.14 -11.99
N ASP A 53 14.25 19.57 -11.19
CA ASP A 53 14.81 18.21 -11.45
C ASP A 53 14.23 17.10 -10.53
N PRO A 54 13.12 16.45 -10.94
CA PRO A 54 12.56 15.26 -10.29
C PRO A 54 13.52 14.07 -10.23
N LEU A 55 14.46 13.93 -11.17
CA LEU A 55 15.47 12.86 -11.10
C LEU A 55 16.47 13.16 -10.00
N GLY A 56 16.89 14.42 -9.81
CA GLY A 56 17.72 14.85 -8.69
C GLY A 56 17.06 14.61 -7.33
N LEU A 57 15.77 14.94 -7.18
CA LEU A 57 14.99 14.66 -5.96
C LEU A 57 14.80 13.15 -5.72
N PHE A 58 14.57 12.38 -6.78
CA PHE A 58 14.47 10.93 -6.72
C PHE A 58 15.79 10.29 -6.30
N VAL A 59 16.91 10.70 -6.92
CA VAL A 59 18.26 10.25 -6.56
C VAL A 59 18.59 10.67 -5.13
N ALA A 60 18.27 11.90 -4.71
CA ALA A 60 18.45 12.35 -3.33
C ALA A 60 17.59 11.55 -2.34
N TYR A 61 16.34 11.22 -2.67
CA TYR A 61 15.50 10.30 -1.89
C TYR A 61 16.14 8.92 -1.78
N PHE A 62 16.59 8.32 -2.89
CA PHE A 62 17.26 7.02 -2.86
C PHE A 62 18.54 7.10 -2.02
N LEU A 63 19.40 8.09 -2.24
CA LEU A 63 20.63 8.30 -1.46
C LEU A 63 20.34 8.52 0.03
N LYS A 64 19.30 9.27 0.41
CA LYS A 64 18.88 9.49 1.80
C LYS A 64 18.24 8.26 2.43
N LYS A 65 17.47 7.47 1.67
CA LYS A 65 16.97 6.14 2.06
C LYS A 65 18.13 5.18 2.40
N PHE A 66 19.30 5.40 1.81
CA PHE A 66 20.54 4.65 2.10
C PHE A 66 21.52 5.35 3.05
N ARG A 67 21.33 6.65 3.37
CA ARG A 67 22.20 7.45 4.26
C ARG A 67 21.38 8.04 5.41
N VAL A 68 21.28 7.26 6.49
CA VAL A 68 21.37 7.59 7.93
C VAL A 68 20.86 6.33 8.63
N SER A 69 21.75 5.42 8.97
CA SER A 69 21.42 4.33 9.88
C SER A 69 22.05 4.60 11.23
N ASP A 70 21.22 4.96 12.22
CA ASP A 70 21.61 4.81 13.62
C ASP A 70 22.09 3.36 13.85
N ALA A 71 23.03 3.14 14.78
CA ALA A 71 23.61 1.85 15.11
C ALA A 71 22.55 0.76 15.36
N ARG A 72 21.35 1.15 15.82
CA ARG A 72 20.19 0.26 15.94
C ARG A 72 19.72 -0.28 14.58
N GLU A 73 19.61 0.56 13.56
CA GLU A 73 19.16 0.19 12.22
C GLU A 73 20.18 -0.68 11.50
N GLU A 74 21.47 -0.38 11.63
CA GLU A 74 22.53 -1.24 11.09
C GLU A 74 22.51 -2.65 11.67
N ARG A 75 22.29 -2.76 12.98
CA ARG A 75 22.16 -4.07 13.65
C ARG A 75 20.95 -4.83 13.12
N ARG A 76 19.85 -4.14 12.77
CA ARG A 76 18.68 -4.76 12.11
C ARG A 76 19.04 -5.23 10.71
N ILE A 77 19.66 -4.38 9.90
CA ILE A 77 20.09 -4.71 8.52
C ILE A 77 21.04 -5.92 8.52
N ARG A 78 22.07 -5.94 9.38
CA ARG A 78 22.99 -7.08 9.50
C ARG A 78 22.28 -8.38 9.85
N LYS A 79 21.33 -8.31 10.79
CA LYS A 79 20.49 -9.45 11.18
C LYS A 79 19.66 -9.96 10.00
N TRP A 80 19.08 -9.06 9.20
CA TRP A 80 18.32 -9.40 8.00
C TRP A 80 19.18 -9.97 6.88
N ARG A 81 20.34 -9.36 6.57
CA ARG A 81 21.32 -9.87 5.59
C ARG A 81 21.72 -11.31 5.88
N LYS A 82 21.95 -11.65 7.16
CA LYS A 82 22.23 -13.04 7.58
C LYS A 82 21.07 -14.01 7.34
N MET A 83 19.82 -13.55 7.27
CA MET A 83 18.67 -14.41 6.97
C MET A 83 18.47 -14.63 5.48
N ILE A 84 18.66 -13.57 4.69
CA ILE A 84 18.40 -13.59 3.24
C ILE A 84 19.58 -14.18 2.47
N GLY A 85 20.80 -14.07 2.98
CA GLY A 85 22.01 -14.45 2.25
C GLY A 85 22.32 -13.49 1.09
N VAL A 86 23.36 -13.79 0.32
CA VAL A 86 23.69 -13.00 -0.87
C VAL A 86 22.58 -13.20 -1.90
N GLY A 87 21.97 -12.11 -2.35
CA GLY A 87 20.93 -12.15 -3.38
C GLY A 87 19.63 -12.88 -3.01
N GLY A 88 19.44 -13.32 -1.75
CA GLY A 88 18.27 -14.09 -1.32
C GLY A 88 18.46 -15.61 -1.27
N ASN A 89 19.66 -16.13 -1.57
CA ASN A 89 19.92 -17.57 -1.70
C ASN A 89 19.66 -18.38 -0.42
N ASP A 90 19.81 -17.77 0.76
CA ASP A 90 19.59 -18.46 2.03
C ASP A 90 18.15 -18.38 2.53
N TRP A 91 17.31 -17.55 1.90
CA TRP A 91 15.97 -17.21 2.38
C TRP A 91 15.10 -18.46 2.59
N LYS A 92 14.94 -19.29 1.55
CA LYS A 92 14.11 -20.51 1.60
C LYS A 92 14.58 -21.45 2.71
N HIS A 93 15.90 -21.63 2.84
CA HIS A 93 16.49 -22.46 3.90
C HIS A 93 16.22 -21.88 5.30
N TYR A 94 16.41 -20.57 5.47
CA TYR A 94 16.23 -19.90 6.77
C TYR A 94 14.77 -19.91 7.22
N VAL A 95 13.82 -19.67 6.32
CA VAL A 95 12.37 -19.72 6.61
C VAL A 95 11.98 -21.10 7.12
N ARG A 96 12.42 -22.16 6.44
CA ARG A 96 12.15 -23.55 6.85
C ARG A 96 12.72 -23.86 8.23
N ARG A 97 13.95 -23.40 8.53
CA ARG A 97 14.64 -23.70 9.80
C ARG A 97 14.21 -22.85 10.98
N LYS A 98 13.81 -21.60 10.75
CA LYS A 98 13.55 -20.61 11.81
C LYS A 98 12.29 -19.77 11.53
N PRO A 99 11.12 -20.40 11.29
CA PRO A 99 9.90 -19.69 10.88
C PRO A 99 9.44 -18.66 11.93
N HIS A 100 9.53 -18.98 13.22
CA HIS A 100 9.18 -18.04 14.29
C HIS A 100 10.07 -16.79 14.33
N VAL A 101 11.36 -16.94 13.97
CA VAL A 101 12.30 -15.81 13.93
C VAL A 101 11.95 -14.89 12.75
N VAL A 102 11.61 -15.48 11.60
CA VAL A 102 11.17 -14.75 10.41
C VAL A 102 9.91 -13.96 10.72
N LYS A 103 8.85 -14.63 11.17
CA LYS A 103 7.57 -14.02 11.53
C LYS A 103 7.75 -12.85 12.50
N ARG A 104 8.51 -13.06 13.58
CA ARG A 104 8.79 -12.01 14.57
C ARG A 104 9.54 -10.82 13.96
N ARG A 105 10.49 -11.03 13.05
CA ARG A 105 11.26 -9.94 12.43
C ARG A 105 10.44 -9.17 11.41
N ILE A 106 9.61 -9.85 10.62
CA ILE A 106 8.64 -9.23 9.71
C ILE A 106 7.66 -8.36 10.51
N ARG A 107 7.07 -8.89 11.59
CA ARG A 107 6.19 -8.13 12.49
C ARG A 107 6.88 -6.94 13.16
N LYS A 108 8.19 -7.01 13.42
CA LYS A 108 8.99 -5.85 13.90
C LYS A 108 9.35 -4.86 12.79
N GLY A 109 9.32 -5.29 11.54
CA GLY A 109 9.54 -4.50 10.36
C GLY A 109 10.81 -4.78 9.61
N ILE A 110 10.67 -4.70 8.30
CA ILE A 110 11.74 -4.85 7.33
C ILE A 110 12.42 -3.48 7.19
N PRO A 111 13.76 -3.41 7.28
CA PRO A 111 14.51 -2.20 6.94
C PRO A 111 14.16 -1.69 5.54
N ASP A 112 14.00 -0.38 5.39
CA ASP A 112 13.53 0.26 4.15
C ASP A 112 14.39 -0.13 2.94
N CYS A 113 15.71 -0.22 3.12
CA CYS A 113 16.66 -0.62 2.08
C CYS A 113 16.57 -2.10 1.66
N LEU A 114 15.87 -2.95 2.44
CA LEU A 114 15.74 -4.37 2.18
C LEU A 114 14.34 -4.76 1.69
N ARG A 115 13.36 -3.85 1.73
CA ARG A 115 11.97 -4.17 1.36
C ARG A 115 11.84 -4.70 -0.05
N GLY A 116 12.46 -4.06 -1.06
CA GLY A 116 12.39 -4.52 -2.46
C GLY A 116 12.71 -6.01 -2.57
N LEU A 117 13.91 -6.40 -2.13
CA LEU A 117 14.34 -7.79 -2.15
C LEU A 117 13.49 -8.71 -1.26
N VAL A 118 13.24 -8.32 0.01
CA VAL A 118 12.52 -9.19 0.95
C VAL A 118 11.07 -9.40 0.50
N TRP A 119 10.41 -8.38 -0.03
CA TRP A 119 9.05 -8.46 -0.56
C TRP A 119 8.95 -9.42 -1.73
N GLN A 120 9.90 -9.39 -2.67
CA GLN A 120 9.95 -10.38 -3.76
C GLN A 120 10.17 -11.82 -3.25
N LEU A 121 10.98 -11.99 -2.20
CA LEU A 121 11.29 -13.29 -1.62
C LEU A 121 10.11 -13.89 -0.84
N ILE A 122 9.29 -13.06 -0.17
CA ILE A 122 8.11 -13.52 0.58
C ILE A 122 6.88 -13.71 -0.31
N SER A 123 6.74 -12.93 -1.38
CA SER A 123 5.61 -13.03 -2.31
C SER A 123 5.79 -14.14 -3.35
N GLY A 124 7.02 -14.64 -3.55
CA GLY A 124 7.35 -15.57 -4.62
C GLY A 124 7.53 -14.91 -5.98
N SER A 125 7.41 -13.57 -6.08
CA SER A 125 7.47 -12.87 -7.37
C SER A 125 8.82 -12.97 -8.06
N ARG A 126 9.90 -13.16 -7.30
CA ARG A 126 11.23 -13.40 -7.88
C ARG A 126 11.28 -14.71 -8.67
N ASP A 127 10.65 -15.76 -8.17
CA ASP A 127 10.61 -17.05 -8.87
C ASP A 127 9.76 -16.91 -10.15
N LEU A 128 8.63 -16.18 -10.09
CA LEU A 128 7.82 -15.87 -11.28
C LEU A 128 8.60 -15.11 -12.35
N LEU A 129 9.34 -14.07 -11.97
CA LEU A 129 10.19 -13.30 -12.89
C LEU A 129 11.19 -14.22 -13.60
N LEU A 130 11.91 -15.05 -12.83
CA LEU A 130 12.94 -15.94 -13.37
C LEU A 130 12.37 -17.03 -14.30
N MET A 131 11.13 -17.45 -14.08
CA MET A 131 10.45 -18.44 -14.91
C MET A 131 9.89 -17.85 -16.20
N ASN A 132 9.75 -16.52 -16.30
CA ASN A 132 9.05 -15.85 -17.40
C ASN A 132 9.87 -14.68 -17.99
N PRO A 133 11.12 -14.92 -18.44
CA PRO A 133 11.98 -13.87 -18.97
C PRO A 133 11.36 -13.22 -20.21
N GLY A 134 11.38 -11.89 -20.27
CA GLY A 134 10.91 -11.11 -21.43
C GLY A 134 9.39 -10.92 -21.54
N VAL A 135 8.58 -11.59 -20.72
CA VAL A 135 7.12 -11.46 -20.76
C VAL A 135 6.67 -10.03 -20.43
N TYR A 136 7.27 -9.40 -19.42
CA TYR A 136 6.93 -8.02 -19.07
C TYR A 136 7.20 -7.05 -20.23
N GLU A 137 8.39 -7.13 -20.81
CA GLU A 137 8.79 -6.34 -21.97
C GLU A 137 7.82 -6.54 -23.14
N GLN A 138 7.44 -7.80 -23.41
CA GLN A 138 6.50 -8.13 -24.48
C GLN A 138 5.14 -7.44 -24.27
N LEU A 139 4.58 -7.50 -23.05
CA LEU A 139 3.29 -6.90 -22.70
C LEU A 139 3.32 -5.37 -22.78
N VAL A 140 4.43 -4.74 -22.37
CA VAL A 140 4.55 -3.28 -22.40
C VAL A 140 4.72 -2.77 -23.83
N ILE A 141 5.53 -3.43 -24.66
CA ILE A 141 5.90 -2.91 -25.97
C ILE A 141 4.87 -3.28 -27.05
N TYR A 142 4.41 -4.52 -27.10
CA TYR A 142 3.70 -5.05 -28.26
C TYR A 142 2.18 -5.14 -28.08
N GLU A 143 1.69 -5.10 -26.84
CA GLU A 143 0.26 -5.26 -26.56
C GLU A 143 -0.44 -3.92 -26.31
N THR A 144 -1.74 -3.88 -26.54
CA THR A 144 -2.61 -2.73 -26.26
C THR A 144 -3.59 -3.07 -25.14
N SER A 145 -3.83 -2.10 -24.26
CA SER A 145 -4.75 -2.25 -23.14
C SER A 145 -6.08 -1.58 -23.44
N ALA A 146 -7.19 -2.30 -23.20
CA ALA A 146 -8.53 -1.71 -23.24
C ALA A 146 -8.78 -0.72 -22.10
N SER A 147 -7.94 -0.74 -21.05
CA SER A 147 -8.11 0.07 -19.84
C SER A 147 -7.22 1.31 -19.81
N GLU A 148 -6.58 1.67 -20.92
CA GLU A 148 -5.61 2.76 -21.01
C GLU A 148 -6.14 4.09 -20.45
N LEU A 149 -7.37 4.46 -20.80
CA LEU A 149 -7.98 5.71 -20.34
C LEU A 149 -8.24 5.73 -18.83
N ASP A 150 -8.65 4.60 -18.25
CA ASP A 150 -8.90 4.47 -16.81
C ASP A 150 -7.58 4.49 -16.02
N ILE A 151 -6.53 3.86 -16.57
CA ILE A 151 -5.18 3.91 -16.02
C ILE A 151 -4.66 5.36 -16.00
N ILE A 152 -4.78 6.08 -17.12
CA ILE A 152 -4.33 7.49 -17.23
C ILE A 152 -5.02 8.39 -16.20
N ARG A 153 -6.32 8.19 -15.98
CA ARG A 153 -7.10 8.95 -14.98
C ARG A 153 -6.52 8.76 -13.57
N ASP A 154 -6.12 7.54 -13.24
CA ASP A 154 -5.73 7.15 -11.89
C ASP A 154 -4.26 7.42 -11.53
N ILE A 155 -3.38 7.44 -12.53
CA ILE A 155 -1.97 7.76 -12.32
C ILE A 155 -1.80 9.12 -11.64
N SER A 156 -2.55 10.13 -12.09
CA SER A 156 -2.44 11.51 -11.59
C SER A 156 -2.79 11.67 -10.11
N ARG A 157 -3.59 10.75 -9.55
CA ARG A 157 -4.04 10.76 -8.16
C ARG A 157 -3.30 9.75 -7.27
N THR A 158 -2.36 8.99 -7.82
CA THR A 158 -1.60 7.98 -7.08
C THR A 158 -0.35 8.61 -6.46
N PHE A 159 -0.31 8.74 -5.13
CA PHE A 159 0.77 9.40 -4.37
C PHE A 159 1.22 10.76 -4.96
N PRO A 160 0.31 11.71 -5.22
CA PRO A 160 0.59 12.91 -6.01
C PRO A 160 1.62 13.85 -5.35
N SER A 161 1.78 13.78 -4.02
CA SER A 161 2.76 14.56 -3.26
C SER A 161 4.13 13.86 -3.12
N HIS A 162 4.30 12.66 -3.68
CA HIS A 162 5.57 11.94 -3.64
C HIS A 162 6.47 12.38 -4.81
N VAL A 163 7.75 12.67 -4.56
CA VAL A 163 8.68 13.22 -5.57
C VAL A 163 8.82 12.39 -6.84
N PHE A 164 8.67 11.07 -6.74
CA PHE A 164 8.70 10.16 -7.88
C PHE A 164 7.45 10.26 -8.78
N PHE A 165 6.29 10.60 -8.22
CA PHE A 165 5.00 10.60 -8.92
C PHE A 165 4.43 12.00 -9.18
N GLN A 166 4.97 13.03 -8.52
CA GLN A 166 4.46 14.41 -8.60
C GLN A 166 4.55 15.02 -10.00
N GLN A 167 5.58 14.63 -10.77
CA GLN A 167 5.76 15.17 -12.12
C GLN A 167 4.78 14.50 -13.08
N ARG A 168 3.87 15.31 -13.63
CA ARG A 168 2.94 14.87 -14.67
C ARG A 168 3.72 14.34 -15.88
N HIS A 169 3.39 13.13 -16.34
CA HIS A 169 4.12 12.42 -17.40
C HIS A 169 5.61 12.17 -17.11
N GLY A 170 6.03 12.35 -15.84
CA GLY A 170 7.39 12.06 -15.39
C GLY A 170 7.72 10.57 -15.38
N PRO A 171 8.98 10.20 -15.07
CA PRO A 171 9.41 8.80 -15.08
C PRO A 171 8.57 7.91 -14.16
N GLY A 172 8.23 8.33 -12.94
CA GLY A 172 7.43 7.48 -12.04
C GLY A 172 5.99 7.27 -12.50
N GLN A 173 5.35 8.30 -13.10
CA GLN A 173 4.03 8.14 -13.70
C GLN A 173 4.06 7.21 -14.93
N ARG A 174 5.12 7.28 -15.75
CA ARG A 174 5.32 6.37 -16.88
C ARG A 174 5.55 4.93 -16.42
N SER A 175 6.37 4.71 -15.39
CA SER A 175 6.56 3.38 -14.83
C SER A 175 5.28 2.81 -14.22
N LEU A 176 4.50 3.64 -13.51
CA LEU A 176 3.19 3.24 -13.01
C LEU A 176 2.23 2.86 -14.14
N TYR A 177 2.20 3.66 -15.21
CA TYR A 177 1.43 3.34 -16.41
C TYR A 177 1.83 1.99 -16.99
N ASN A 178 3.12 1.76 -17.22
CA ASN A 178 3.59 0.52 -17.84
C ASN A 178 3.24 -0.73 -17.02
N VAL A 179 3.43 -0.69 -15.70
CA VAL A 179 3.07 -1.80 -14.81
C VAL A 179 1.59 -2.11 -14.87
N LEU A 180 0.73 -1.09 -14.78
CA LEU A 180 -0.72 -1.25 -14.81
C LEU A 180 -1.22 -1.70 -16.18
N LYS A 181 -0.65 -1.14 -17.26
CA LYS A 181 -0.92 -1.55 -18.64
C LYS A 181 -0.55 -3.01 -18.82
N ALA A 182 0.68 -3.40 -18.49
CA ALA A 182 1.14 -4.78 -18.63
C ALA A 182 0.26 -5.75 -17.84
N TYR A 183 -0.10 -5.42 -16.59
CA TYR A 183 -1.01 -6.26 -15.81
C TYR A 183 -2.39 -6.39 -16.47
N SER A 184 -2.97 -5.29 -16.94
CA SER A 184 -4.30 -5.31 -17.56
C SER A 184 -4.37 -6.17 -18.83
N VAL A 185 -3.23 -6.34 -19.51
CA VAL A 185 -3.12 -7.24 -20.66
C VAL A 185 -2.82 -8.67 -20.22
N TYR A 186 -1.96 -8.85 -19.21
CA TYR A 186 -1.62 -10.17 -18.66
C TYR A 186 -2.86 -10.89 -18.12
N ASP A 187 -3.77 -10.15 -17.50
CA ASP A 187 -5.01 -10.67 -16.93
C ASP A 187 -6.22 -9.89 -17.45
N ARG A 188 -6.66 -10.21 -18.68
CA ARG A 188 -7.74 -9.46 -19.36
C ARG A 188 -9.10 -9.57 -18.67
N ASP A 189 -9.32 -10.62 -17.87
CA ASP A 189 -10.56 -10.79 -17.10
C ASP A 189 -10.67 -9.76 -15.97
N VAL A 190 -9.53 -9.38 -15.39
CA VAL A 190 -9.44 -8.29 -14.41
C VAL A 190 -9.27 -6.94 -15.12
N GLY A 191 -8.39 -6.88 -16.11
CA GLY A 191 -7.98 -5.64 -16.74
C GLY A 191 -7.34 -4.68 -15.72
N TYR A 192 -7.88 -3.46 -15.66
CA TYR A 192 -7.54 -2.49 -14.63
C TYR A 192 -8.79 -2.06 -13.88
N VAL A 193 -8.69 -2.02 -12.55
CA VAL A 193 -9.72 -1.50 -11.65
C VAL A 193 -9.14 -0.43 -10.74
N GLN A 194 -9.94 0.60 -10.50
CA GLN A 194 -9.59 1.70 -9.60
C GLN A 194 -9.08 1.19 -8.25
N GLY A 195 -7.93 1.73 -7.84
CA GLY A 195 -7.25 1.36 -6.59
C GLY A 195 -6.00 0.51 -6.82
N MET A 196 -5.91 -0.22 -7.94
CA MET A 196 -4.70 -0.96 -8.31
C MET A 196 -3.48 -0.03 -8.44
N GLY A 197 -3.68 1.23 -8.86
CA GLY A 197 -2.62 2.24 -8.91
C GLY A 197 -1.88 2.42 -7.59
N PHE A 198 -2.58 2.41 -6.45
CA PHE A 198 -1.92 2.56 -5.14
C PHE A 198 -1.13 1.33 -4.71
N VAL A 199 -1.54 0.14 -5.17
CA VAL A 199 -0.81 -1.12 -4.97
C VAL A 199 0.49 -1.09 -5.80
N ALA A 200 0.38 -0.87 -7.11
CA ALA A 200 1.53 -0.78 -8.02
C ALA A 200 2.48 0.37 -7.67
N GLY A 201 1.93 1.55 -7.34
CA GLY A 201 2.69 2.72 -6.93
C GLY A 201 3.53 2.46 -5.67
N LEU A 202 2.97 1.79 -4.67
CA LEU A 202 3.71 1.44 -3.45
C LEU A 202 4.87 0.47 -3.76
N LEU A 203 4.68 -0.48 -4.67
CA LEU A 203 5.73 -1.42 -5.09
C LEU A 203 6.86 -0.68 -5.82
N LEU A 204 6.54 0.20 -6.76
CA LEU A 204 7.49 0.99 -7.53
C LEU A 204 8.39 1.91 -6.68
N LEU A 205 7.98 2.22 -5.44
CA LEU A 205 8.82 2.97 -4.50
C LEU A 205 9.96 2.14 -3.88
N TYR A 206 9.99 0.83 -4.13
CA TYR A 206 10.92 -0.11 -3.51
C TYR A 206 11.61 -1.09 -4.47
N MET A 207 11.16 -1.21 -5.70
CA MET A 207 11.72 -2.15 -6.68
C MET A 207 11.63 -1.59 -8.10
N SER A 208 12.25 -2.29 -9.06
CA SER A 208 12.18 -1.90 -10.46
C SER A 208 10.77 -2.07 -11.03
N GLU A 209 10.56 -1.56 -12.24
CA GLU A 209 9.28 -1.64 -12.95
C GLU A 209 8.82 -3.09 -13.17
N GLU A 210 9.72 -3.95 -13.68
CA GLU A 210 9.44 -5.36 -13.91
C GLU A 210 9.24 -6.14 -12.59
N ASP A 211 10.04 -5.85 -11.57
CA ASP A 211 9.88 -6.48 -10.24
C ASP A 211 8.50 -6.16 -9.64
N ALA A 212 8.03 -4.92 -9.81
CA ALA A 212 6.72 -4.46 -9.33
C ALA A 212 5.58 -5.15 -10.08
N PHE A 213 5.71 -5.30 -11.40
CA PHE A 213 4.76 -6.08 -12.21
C PHE A 213 4.65 -7.52 -11.71
N TRP A 214 5.77 -8.22 -11.56
CA TRP A 214 5.73 -9.63 -11.11
C TRP A 214 5.23 -9.78 -9.67
N LEU A 215 5.45 -8.78 -8.81
CA LEU A 215 4.89 -8.81 -7.47
C LEU A 215 3.38 -8.55 -7.47
N LEU A 216 2.89 -7.66 -8.33
CA LEU A 216 1.46 -7.49 -8.55
C LEU A 216 0.82 -8.79 -9.06
N VAL A 217 1.43 -9.46 -10.05
CA VAL A 217 0.99 -10.77 -10.54
C VAL A 217 0.98 -11.80 -9.42
N ALA A 218 2.04 -11.88 -8.61
CA ALA A 218 2.13 -12.82 -7.50
C ALA A 218 1.01 -12.64 -6.46
N LEU A 219 0.59 -11.40 -6.20
CA LEU A 219 -0.51 -11.10 -5.29
C LEU A 219 -1.86 -11.49 -5.89
N LEU A 220 -2.12 -11.06 -7.12
CA LEU A 220 -3.45 -11.19 -7.71
C LEU A 220 -3.72 -12.63 -8.14
N LYS A 221 -2.76 -13.30 -8.78
CA LYS A 221 -2.85 -14.70 -9.19
C LYS A 221 -2.53 -15.72 -8.09
N GLY A 222 -2.09 -15.27 -6.91
CA GLY A 222 -1.89 -16.12 -5.74
C GLY A 222 -0.67 -17.06 -5.83
N ALA A 223 0.54 -16.50 -5.85
CA ALA A 223 1.77 -17.29 -5.87
C ALA A 223 2.09 -17.97 -4.52
N VAL A 224 1.76 -17.32 -3.40
CA VAL A 224 2.04 -17.80 -2.03
C VAL A 224 0.78 -17.86 -1.18
N HIS A 225 -0.07 -16.84 -1.26
CA HIS A 225 -1.38 -16.79 -0.60
C HIS A 225 -2.49 -17.02 -1.61
N ALA A 226 -3.73 -17.19 -1.13
CA ALA A 226 -4.89 -17.30 -2.01
C ALA A 226 -4.98 -16.11 -3.00
N PRO A 227 -5.40 -16.34 -4.25
CA PRO A 227 -5.53 -15.29 -5.26
C PRO A 227 -6.41 -14.13 -4.78
N MET A 228 -6.00 -12.92 -5.16
CA MET A 228 -6.68 -11.67 -4.81
C MET A 228 -7.35 -11.00 -6.00
N GLU A 229 -7.25 -11.56 -7.20
CA GLU A 229 -7.91 -11.07 -8.43
C GLU A 229 -9.41 -10.79 -8.25
N GLY A 230 -10.12 -11.58 -7.43
CA GLY A 230 -11.53 -11.34 -7.12
C GLY A 230 -11.83 -10.04 -6.39
N LEU A 231 -10.82 -9.29 -5.94
CA LEU A 231 -10.99 -7.91 -5.46
C LEU A 231 -11.21 -6.92 -6.61
N TYR A 232 -10.87 -7.31 -7.83
CA TYR A 232 -10.85 -6.49 -9.04
C TYR A 232 -11.63 -7.12 -10.19
N LEU A 233 -12.18 -8.33 -10.04
CA LEU A 233 -13.13 -8.87 -11.00
C LEU A 233 -14.45 -8.09 -10.97
N VAL A 234 -15.19 -8.15 -12.07
CA VAL A 234 -16.53 -7.55 -12.20
C VAL A 234 -17.43 -8.01 -11.03
N GLY A 235 -18.11 -7.06 -10.42
CA GLY A 235 -18.94 -7.29 -9.22
C GLY A 235 -18.16 -7.31 -7.90
N LEU A 236 -16.82 -7.26 -7.93
CA LEU A 236 -15.93 -7.20 -6.77
C LEU A 236 -16.21 -8.33 -5.74
N PRO A 237 -16.29 -9.60 -6.17
CA PRO A 237 -16.78 -10.70 -5.32
C PRO A 237 -15.99 -10.86 -4.01
N LEU A 238 -14.66 -10.73 -4.03
CA LEU A 238 -13.87 -10.80 -2.80
C LEU A 238 -14.06 -9.57 -1.92
N VAL A 239 -14.32 -8.38 -2.49
CA VAL A 239 -14.62 -7.20 -1.67
C VAL A 239 -15.92 -7.44 -0.91
N GLN A 240 -16.97 -7.91 -1.59
CA GLN A 240 -18.24 -8.20 -0.94
C GLN A 240 -18.10 -9.27 0.15
N GLN A 241 -17.38 -10.37 -0.14
CA GLN A 241 -17.07 -11.40 0.86
C GLN A 241 -16.33 -10.81 2.06
N TYR A 242 -15.29 -10.02 1.84
CA TYR A 242 -14.48 -9.45 2.92
C TYR A 242 -15.26 -8.44 3.76
N LEU A 243 -16.14 -7.66 3.15
CA LEU A 243 -17.03 -6.75 3.87
C LEU A 243 -18.06 -7.52 4.71
N PHE A 244 -18.63 -8.61 4.19
CA PHE A 244 -19.50 -9.52 4.96
C PHE A 244 -18.75 -10.13 6.16
N GLN A 245 -17.53 -10.61 5.94
CA GLN A 245 -16.70 -11.15 7.01
C GLN A 245 -16.36 -10.10 8.07
N LEU A 246 -16.00 -8.87 7.64
CA LEU A 246 -15.70 -7.78 8.56
C LEU A 246 -16.92 -7.38 9.38
N ASP A 247 -18.10 -7.28 8.77
CA ASP A 247 -19.35 -6.96 9.46
C ASP A 247 -19.64 -7.93 10.61
N ASN A 248 -19.57 -9.23 10.31
CA ASN A 248 -19.82 -10.28 11.30
C ASN A 248 -18.74 -10.30 12.40
N LEU A 249 -17.47 -10.08 12.04
CA LEU A 249 -16.40 -9.97 13.02
C LEU A 249 -16.57 -8.76 13.96
N VAL A 250 -17.07 -7.63 13.45
CA VAL A 250 -17.38 -6.46 14.29
C VAL A 250 -18.52 -6.79 15.26
N LYS A 251 -19.59 -7.42 14.77
CA LYS A 251 -20.73 -7.85 15.62
C LYS A 251 -20.31 -8.85 16.69
N GLU A 252 -19.44 -9.80 16.37
CA GLU A 252 -18.98 -10.84 17.30
C GLU A 252 -17.96 -10.31 18.31
N GLN A 253 -16.94 -9.56 17.85
CA GLN A 253 -15.78 -9.20 18.68
C GLN A 253 -15.88 -7.81 19.30
N LEU A 254 -16.72 -6.93 18.74
CA LEU A 254 -16.95 -5.55 19.19
C LEU A 254 -18.48 -5.29 19.30
N PRO A 255 -19.24 -6.06 20.09
CA PRO A 255 -20.71 -6.09 20.03
C PRO A 255 -21.37 -4.73 20.28
N ARG A 256 -20.82 -3.91 21.20
CA ARG A 256 -21.29 -2.53 21.43
C ARG A 256 -21.21 -1.67 20.17
N LEU A 257 -20.13 -1.82 19.40
CA LEU A 257 -19.93 -1.09 18.15
C LEU A 257 -20.80 -1.67 17.04
N GLY A 258 -20.90 -3.01 16.96
CA GLY A 258 -21.74 -3.69 15.98
C GLY A 258 -23.22 -3.33 16.12
N GLU A 259 -23.73 -3.24 17.35
CA GLU A 259 -25.10 -2.80 17.62
C GLU A 259 -25.30 -1.34 17.20
N HIS A 260 -24.37 -0.44 17.57
CA HIS A 260 -24.42 0.96 17.16
C HIS A 260 -24.38 1.13 15.63
N PHE A 261 -23.54 0.36 14.95
CA PHE A 261 -23.47 0.36 13.48
C PHE A 261 -24.79 -0.12 12.86
N ALA A 262 -25.46 -1.11 13.46
CA ALA A 262 -26.77 -1.55 13.01
C ALA A 262 -27.85 -0.48 13.23
N GLN A 263 -27.85 0.19 14.38
CA GLN A 263 -28.78 1.29 14.68
C GLN A 263 -28.61 2.47 13.73
N GLU A 264 -27.37 2.84 13.43
CA GLU A 264 -27.02 3.93 12.51
C GLU A 264 -26.97 3.47 11.04
N MET A 265 -27.37 2.23 10.72
CA MET A 265 -27.39 1.69 9.35
C MET A 265 -26.04 1.78 8.61
N ILE A 266 -24.93 1.64 9.33
CA ILE A 266 -23.57 1.68 8.79
C ILE A 266 -23.26 0.37 8.07
N ASN A 267 -23.04 0.46 6.77
CA ASN A 267 -22.54 -0.66 5.98
C ASN A 267 -21.00 -0.58 5.84
N PRO A 268 -20.24 -1.68 6.03
CA PRO A 268 -18.79 -1.67 5.86
C PRO A 268 -18.29 -1.16 4.51
N SER A 269 -19.06 -1.30 3.43
CA SER A 269 -18.70 -0.76 2.11
C SER A 269 -18.45 0.75 2.11
N MET A 270 -19.06 1.48 3.06
CA MET A 270 -18.98 2.93 3.18
C MET A 270 -17.61 3.43 3.66
N TYR A 271 -16.82 2.56 4.34
CA TYR A 271 -15.54 2.93 4.94
C TYR A 271 -14.39 1.94 4.70
N ALA A 272 -14.66 0.64 4.55
CA ALA A 272 -13.64 -0.41 4.55
C ALA A 272 -13.24 -0.93 3.16
N SER A 273 -13.98 -0.61 2.09
CA SER A 273 -13.69 -1.12 0.73
C SER A 273 -12.23 -0.86 0.31
N GLN A 274 -11.75 0.37 0.55
CA GLN A 274 -10.38 0.77 0.22
C GLN A 274 -9.31 0.09 1.09
N TRP A 275 -9.67 -0.37 2.30
CA TRP A 275 -8.74 -1.10 3.16
C TRP A 275 -8.30 -2.40 2.52
N PHE A 276 -9.23 -3.10 1.87
CA PHE A 276 -8.97 -4.35 1.16
C PHE A 276 -8.40 -4.12 -0.24
N ILE A 277 -9.02 -3.23 -1.02
CA ILE A 277 -8.61 -2.95 -2.42
C ILE A 277 -7.19 -2.40 -2.51
N THR A 278 -6.75 -1.62 -1.53
CA THR A 278 -5.42 -0.98 -1.57
C THR A 278 -4.48 -1.51 -0.49
N VAL A 279 -4.93 -2.45 0.36
CA VAL A 279 -4.17 -2.89 1.53
C VAL A 279 -3.69 -1.66 2.34
N PHE A 280 -4.62 -0.74 2.56
CA PHE A 280 -4.43 0.56 3.22
C PHE A 280 -3.46 1.55 2.56
N SER A 281 -2.90 1.27 1.38
CA SER A 281 -1.93 2.17 0.75
C SER A 281 -2.53 3.49 0.25
N TYR A 282 -3.85 3.57 0.11
CA TYR A 282 -4.57 4.82 -0.19
C TYR A 282 -4.91 5.66 1.04
N SER A 283 -5.51 5.05 2.07
CA SER A 283 -6.20 5.79 3.14
C SER A 283 -5.34 6.07 4.38
N PHE A 284 -4.13 5.49 4.49
CA PHE A 284 -3.34 5.53 5.71
C PHE A 284 -1.99 6.21 5.51
N PRO A 285 -1.39 6.76 6.60
CA PRO A 285 -0.04 7.27 6.56
C PRO A 285 0.94 6.24 5.98
N PHE A 286 1.77 6.67 5.03
CA PHE A 286 2.62 5.76 4.25
C PHE A 286 3.50 4.85 5.12
N HIS A 287 4.05 5.39 6.21
CA HIS A 287 4.86 4.63 7.14
C HIS A 287 4.12 3.46 7.81
N LEU A 288 2.83 3.62 8.14
CA LEU A 288 1.99 2.55 8.65
C LEU A 288 1.65 1.55 7.54
N ALA A 289 1.28 2.04 6.35
CA ALA A 289 1.01 1.18 5.20
C ALA A 289 2.17 0.21 4.92
N LEU A 290 3.41 0.68 4.92
CA LEU A 290 4.61 -0.17 4.75
C LEU A 290 4.72 -1.27 5.81
N ARG A 291 4.38 -0.97 7.05
CA ARG A 291 4.45 -1.92 8.16
C ARG A 291 3.34 -2.96 8.07
N ILE A 292 2.17 -2.58 7.57
CA ILE A 292 1.09 -3.50 7.24
C ILE A 292 1.52 -4.41 6.08
N TRP A 293 2.06 -3.82 5.00
CA TRP A 293 2.54 -4.53 3.81
C TRP A 293 3.63 -5.55 4.11
N ASP A 294 4.60 -5.23 4.98
CA ASP A 294 5.61 -6.19 5.46
C ASP A 294 4.95 -7.49 5.97
N VAL A 295 3.86 -7.36 6.75
CA VAL A 295 3.16 -8.49 7.36
C VAL A 295 2.16 -9.13 6.41
N PHE A 296 1.47 -8.33 5.61
CA PHE A 296 0.48 -8.79 4.63
C PHE A 296 1.10 -9.73 3.61
N LEU A 297 2.24 -9.39 3.05
CA LEU A 297 2.94 -10.26 2.10
C LEU A 297 3.37 -11.60 2.73
N PHE A 298 3.54 -11.67 4.05
CA PHE A 298 3.96 -12.89 4.75
C PHE A 298 2.81 -13.70 5.37
N GLU A 299 1.79 -13.04 5.93
CA GLU A 299 0.67 -13.67 6.66
C GLU A 299 -0.66 -13.64 5.87
N GLY A 300 -0.66 -13.03 4.69
CA GLY A 300 -1.82 -12.89 3.81
C GLY A 300 -2.84 -11.88 4.31
N VAL A 301 -4.02 -11.88 3.66
CA VAL A 301 -5.10 -10.89 3.89
C VAL A 301 -5.63 -10.86 5.33
N LYS A 302 -5.39 -11.91 6.12
CA LYS A 302 -5.80 -11.99 7.54
C LYS A 302 -5.31 -10.78 8.35
N ILE A 303 -4.16 -10.18 8.00
CA ILE A 303 -3.69 -8.96 8.69
C ILE A 303 -4.56 -7.74 8.40
N VAL A 304 -5.20 -7.65 7.24
CA VAL A 304 -6.03 -6.50 6.85
C VAL A 304 -7.25 -6.41 7.77
N PHE A 305 -7.92 -7.54 7.99
CA PHE A 305 -9.00 -7.67 8.97
C PHE A 305 -8.55 -7.31 10.38
N LYS A 306 -7.40 -7.84 10.81
CA LYS A 306 -6.87 -7.57 12.15
C LYS A 306 -6.56 -6.10 12.39
N VAL A 307 -6.00 -5.42 11.40
CA VAL A 307 -5.71 -3.98 11.48
C VAL A 307 -7.00 -3.18 11.54
N GLY A 308 -7.97 -3.47 10.67
CA GLY A 308 -9.29 -2.83 10.69
C GLY A 308 -9.99 -3.00 12.04
N LEU A 309 -10.06 -4.23 12.56
CA LEU A 309 -10.67 -4.52 13.87
C LEU A 309 -9.90 -3.85 15.03
N ALA A 310 -8.57 -3.82 15.00
CA ALA A 310 -7.78 -3.16 16.03
C ALA A 310 -8.03 -1.65 16.06
N LEU A 311 -8.17 -1.04 14.89
CA LEU A 311 -8.46 0.38 14.74
C LEU A 311 -9.87 0.72 15.24
N LEU A 312 -10.87 -0.06 14.82
CA LEU A 312 -12.25 0.08 15.32
C LEU A 312 -12.31 -0.12 16.84
N LYS A 313 -11.58 -1.10 17.36
CA LYS A 313 -11.49 -1.35 18.81
C LYS A 313 -10.84 -0.19 19.56
N TYR A 314 -9.78 0.39 19.01
CA TYR A 314 -9.11 1.54 19.63
C TYR A 314 -10.04 2.76 19.72
N CYS A 315 -10.78 3.04 18.64
CA CYS A 315 -11.68 4.20 18.57
C CYS A 315 -13.10 3.92 19.11
N GLN A 316 -13.37 2.72 19.62
CA GLN A 316 -14.74 2.26 19.91
C GLN A 316 -15.52 3.22 20.81
N ASP A 317 -14.91 3.69 21.90
CA ASP A 317 -15.59 4.51 22.90
C ASP A 317 -16.02 5.88 22.35
N ASP A 318 -15.40 6.36 21.28
CA ASP A 318 -15.81 7.59 20.60
C ASP A 318 -16.81 7.31 19.49
N LEU A 319 -16.58 6.25 18.70
CA LEU A 319 -17.45 5.89 17.58
C LEU A 319 -18.90 5.60 18.00
N VAL A 320 -19.11 4.94 19.15
CA VAL A 320 -20.45 4.60 19.67
C VAL A 320 -21.28 5.81 20.10
N LYS A 321 -20.69 7.02 20.16
CA LYS A 321 -21.39 8.25 20.54
C LYS A 321 -21.84 9.06 19.32
N LEU A 322 -21.41 8.68 18.12
CA LEU A 322 -21.56 9.49 16.91
C LEU A 322 -22.79 9.03 16.11
N PRO A 323 -23.66 9.95 15.68
CA PRO A 323 -24.71 9.65 14.70
C PRO A 323 -24.11 9.42 13.31
N PHE A 324 -24.88 8.81 12.40
CA PHE A 324 -24.49 8.37 11.07
C PHE A 324 -23.48 9.26 10.35
N GLU A 325 -23.78 10.55 10.13
CA GLU A 325 -22.92 11.46 9.36
C GLU A 325 -21.53 11.63 10.00
N LYS A 326 -21.50 11.87 11.31
CA LYS A 326 -20.24 12.04 12.06
C LYS A 326 -19.47 10.73 12.17
N LEU A 327 -20.19 9.63 12.27
CA LEU A 327 -19.62 8.30 12.34
C LEU A 327 -18.91 7.92 11.03
N ILE A 328 -19.55 8.15 9.88
CA ILE A 328 -18.92 7.95 8.56
C ILE A 328 -17.69 8.84 8.39
N HIS A 329 -17.77 10.10 8.82
CA HIS A 329 -16.61 10.99 8.78
C HIS A 329 -15.44 10.46 9.63
N ALA A 330 -15.72 9.99 10.86
CA ALA A 330 -14.72 9.42 11.75
C ALA A 330 -14.10 8.12 11.21
N LEU A 331 -14.91 7.24 10.61
CA LEU A 331 -14.46 5.98 10.00
C LEU A 331 -13.60 6.18 8.74
N ARG A 332 -13.65 7.38 8.13
CA ARG A 332 -12.80 7.76 6.99
C ARG A 332 -11.55 8.52 7.42
N ASN A 333 -11.54 9.09 8.62
CA ASN A 333 -10.49 9.98 9.12
C ASN A 333 -10.14 9.62 10.56
N PHE A 334 -9.40 8.52 10.74
CA PHE A 334 -8.97 8.09 12.06
C PHE A 334 -7.95 9.07 12.68
N PRO A 335 -7.94 9.21 14.01
CA PRO A 335 -6.91 9.97 14.71
C PRO A 335 -5.49 9.46 14.44
N GLU A 336 -4.50 10.37 14.40
CA GLU A 336 -3.10 10.00 14.11
C GLU A 336 -2.50 9.03 15.15
N ASP A 337 -2.87 9.17 16.41
CA ASP A 337 -2.43 8.31 17.51
C ASP A 337 -2.96 6.88 17.35
N ALA A 338 -4.20 6.72 16.89
CA ALA A 338 -4.79 5.43 16.55
C ALA A 338 -4.05 4.72 15.39
N MET A 339 -3.38 5.50 14.53
CA MET A 339 -2.61 5.01 13.39
C MET A 339 -1.11 4.85 13.68
N ASN A 340 -0.70 4.88 14.95
CA ASN A 340 0.69 4.59 15.31
C ASN A 340 1.01 3.09 15.13
N PRO A 341 1.94 2.70 14.23
CA PRO A 341 2.24 1.29 13.95
C PRO A 341 2.78 0.51 15.16
N ASP A 342 3.46 1.18 16.10
CA ASP A 342 4.04 0.53 17.28
C ASP A 342 2.97 0.21 18.34
N MET A 343 1.78 0.78 18.23
CA MET A 343 0.62 0.50 19.09
C MET A 343 -0.41 -0.37 18.36
N LEU A 344 -0.81 0.04 17.14
CA LEU A 344 -1.86 -0.59 16.37
C LEU A 344 -1.52 -2.03 15.96
N LEU A 345 -0.29 -2.29 15.49
CA LEU A 345 0.08 -3.62 15.00
C LEU A 345 0.16 -4.67 16.12
N PRO A 346 0.76 -4.39 17.31
CA PRO A 346 0.66 -5.29 18.45
C PRO A 346 -0.78 -5.62 18.85
N MET A 347 -1.69 -4.63 18.86
CA MET A 347 -3.11 -4.86 19.09
C MET A 347 -3.68 -5.79 18.02
N ALA A 348 -3.47 -5.50 16.74
CA ALA A 348 -3.91 -6.32 15.61
C ALA A 348 -3.41 -7.77 15.71
N TYR A 349 -2.16 -8.00 16.11
CA TYR A 349 -1.59 -9.34 16.23
C TYR A 349 -2.29 -10.21 17.28
N SER A 350 -2.87 -9.59 18.31
CA SER A 350 -3.61 -10.27 19.38
C SER A 350 -5.01 -10.73 18.95
N ILE A 351 -5.58 -10.11 17.91
CA ILE A 351 -6.92 -10.42 17.41
C ILE A 351 -6.91 -11.77 16.69
N LYS A 352 -7.87 -12.63 17.04
CA LYS A 352 -8.04 -13.97 16.46
C LYS A 352 -9.12 -13.89 15.38
N VAL A 353 -8.72 -14.11 14.13
CA VAL A 353 -9.64 -14.08 12.98
C VAL A 353 -9.61 -15.34 12.13
N SER A 354 -8.65 -16.26 12.33
CA SER A 354 -8.40 -17.33 11.37
C SER A 354 -9.59 -18.28 11.19
N LYS A 355 -10.06 -18.90 12.28
CA LYS A 355 -11.22 -19.80 12.25
C LYS A 355 -12.52 -19.06 11.88
N PRO A 356 -12.85 -17.91 12.51
CA PRO A 356 -14.03 -17.14 12.12
C PRO A 356 -14.07 -16.74 10.63
N LEU A 357 -12.94 -16.36 10.04
CA LEU A 357 -12.90 -16.03 8.61
C LEU A 357 -13.19 -17.23 7.72
N GLU A 358 -12.70 -18.42 8.06
CA GLU A 358 -12.97 -19.63 7.30
C GLU A 358 -14.46 -20.00 7.38
N GLU A 359 -15.06 -19.96 8.58
CA GLU A 359 -16.50 -20.22 8.79
C GLU A 359 -17.38 -19.19 8.06
N LEU A 360 -17.07 -17.90 8.18
CA LEU A 360 -17.83 -16.83 7.53
C LEU A 360 -17.68 -16.85 6.00
N LYS A 361 -16.54 -17.35 5.48
CA LYS A 361 -16.37 -17.56 4.03
C LYS A 361 -17.35 -18.63 3.55
N GLU A 362 -17.39 -19.79 4.21
CA GLU A 362 -18.31 -20.87 3.84
C GLU A 362 -19.78 -20.43 3.95
N GLU A 363 -20.10 -19.63 4.97
CA GLU A 363 -21.43 -19.06 5.13
C GLU A 363 -21.79 -18.15 3.96
N TYR A 364 -20.90 -17.22 3.60
CA TYR A 364 -21.10 -16.31 2.47
C TYR A 364 -21.31 -17.07 1.15
N GLU A 365 -20.48 -18.08 0.88
CA GLU A 365 -20.60 -18.92 -0.32
C GLU A 365 -21.94 -19.69 -0.36
N LYS A 366 -22.41 -20.22 0.78
CA LYS A 366 -23.71 -20.88 0.88
C LYS A 366 -24.87 -19.92 0.63
N GLN A 367 -24.79 -18.68 1.14
CA GLN A 367 -25.84 -17.67 0.94
C GLN A 367 -25.93 -17.24 -0.53
N ASN A 368 -24.79 -16.97 -1.17
CA ASN A 368 -24.76 -16.57 -2.58
C ASN A 368 -25.10 -17.71 -3.54
N GLY A 369 -24.69 -18.95 -3.23
CA GLY A 369 -25.07 -20.13 -4.02
C GLY A 369 -26.59 -20.28 -4.12
N LYS A 370 -27.27 -20.23 -2.97
CA LYS A 370 -28.74 -20.28 -2.89
C LYS A 370 -29.42 -19.13 -3.63
N LEU A 371 -28.86 -17.92 -3.56
CA LEU A 371 -29.39 -16.76 -4.28
C LEU A 371 -29.28 -16.96 -5.79
N SER A 372 -28.16 -17.50 -6.27
CA SER A 372 -27.96 -17.78 -7.70
C SER A 372 -28.89 -18.89 -8.23
N GLU A 373 -29.22 -19.88 -7.40
CA GLU A 373 -30.17 -20.94 -7.74
C GLU A 373 -31.60 -20.39 -7.85
N ARG A 374 -32.04 -19.58 -6.88
CA ARG A 374 -33.37 -18.93 -6.91
C ARG A 374 -33.55 -18.02 -8.13
N VAL A 375 -32.54 -17.20 -8.43
CA VAL A 375 -32.58 -16.32 -9.61
C VAL A 375 -32.68 -17.14 -10.91
N LYS A 376 -32.00 -18.29 -10.99
CA LYS A 376 -32.10 -19.20 -12.15
C LYS A 376 -33.47 -19.87 -12.25
N GLU A 377 -34.09 -20.23 -11.12
CA GLU A 377 -35.44 -20.80 -11.08
C GLU A 377 -36.51 -19.77 -11.51
N GLU A 378 -36.35 -18.50 -11.15
CA GLU A 378 -37.25 -17.40 -11.54
C GLU A 378 -37.10 -16.96 -13.01
N LEU A 379 -35.95 -17.23 -13.64
CA LEU A 379 -35.64 -16.88 -15.04
C LEU A 379 -35.95 -17.99 -16.05
N GLN A 380 -36.44 -19.16 -15.62
CA GLN A 380 -36.91 -20.19 -16.55
C GLN A 380 -38.26 -19.76 -17.15
N PRO A 381 -38.39 -19.61 -18.49
CA PRO A 381 -39.65 -19.26 -19.10
C PRO A 381 -40.66 -20.39 -18.89
N SER A 382 -41.87 -20.01 -18.45
CA SER A 382 -43.02 -20.90 -18.26
C SER A 382 -43.49 -21.57 -19.54
#